data_AF-X0T5A4-F1
#
_entry.id   AF-X0T5A4-F1
#
_cell.length_a   1.000
_cell.length_b   1.000
_cell.length_c   1.000
_cell.angle_alpha   90.00
_cell.angle_beta   90.00
_cell.angle_gamma   90.00
#
_symmetry.space_group_name_H-M   'P 1'
#
loop_
_entity.id
_entity.type
_entity.pdbx_description
1 polymer ?
#
loop_
_entity_poly.entity_id
_entity_poly.type
_entity_poly.pdbx_seq_one_letter_code
_entity_poly.pdbx_strand_id
1 'polypeptide(L)'
;MLEMVDRTGAPGPRYWRDGCFLPGEEDHPVIGVSWYEASAYARWIGKRLPSDAEWVKAGSWPVAMSATTRMQRKYPWGDTMNRTAANLWGSGPEGIVPVDEFDLGVSVGGIYQLIGNVWEWTCGNFRELSLAGEIVSSCSPYPTDLDTHEYVAGDLILPTPMKSIRGGAFDTYFDNHATCQFQSGENPLRRRHNIGFRCAVAIGDLALVRPASAEPEEAELQDDAPIDVAQQPGDEVPQAAVPQAAVPQAESPEVEEISA
;
A
#
# COMPACT_ATOMS: atom_id res chain seq x y z
N MET A 1 -11.38 -25.93 9.43
CA MET A 1 -10.77 -24.84 8.65
C MET A 1 -10.98 -25.20 7.19
N LEU A 2 -11.58 -24.34 6.38
CA LEU A 2 -11.71 -24.63 4.93
C LEU A 2 -10.30 -24.54 4.32
N GLU A 3 -9.95 -25.48 3.46
CA GLU A 3 -8.69 -25.45 2.70
C GLU A 3 -9.01 -25.07 1.25
N MET A 4 -8.26 -24.13 0.69
CA MET A 4 -8.33 -23.82 -0.74
C MET A 4 -7.52 -24.85 -1.51
N VAL A 5 -8.21 -25.86 -2.06
CA VAL A 5 -7.58 -26.92 -2.86
C VAL A 5 -7.82 -26.67 -4.34
N ASP A 6 -6.74 -26.57 -5.10
CA ASP A 6 -6.82 -26.51 -6.56
C ASP A 6 -7.25 -27.88 -7.10
N ARG A 7 -8.32 -27.89 -7.92
CA ARG A 7 -8.85 -29.10 -8.56
C ARG A 7 -7.95 -29.61 -9.68
N THR A 8 -6.98 -28.80 -10.15
CA THR A 8 -6.04 -29.23 -11.20
C THR A 8 -4.97 -30.20 -10.68
N GLY A 9 -4.83 -30.33 -9.36
CA GLY A 9 -3.78 -31.15 -8.74
C GLY A 9 -2.38 -30.52 -8.82
N ALA A 10 -2.26 -29.25 -9.20
CA ALA A 10 -1.00 -28.52 -9.15
C ALA A 10 -0.55 -28.30 -7.69
N PRO A 11 0.75 -28.41 -7.38
CA PRO A 11 1.28 -28.36 -6.01
C PRO A 11 1.32 -26.96 -5.37
N GLY A 12 0.30 -26.12 -5.61
CA GLY A 12 0.23 -24.75 -5.11
C GLY A 12 1.10 -23.75 -5.91
N PRO A 13 1.48 -22.62 -5.30
CA PRO A 13 2.36 -21.62 -5.91
C PRO A 13 3.65 -22.22 -6.47
N ARG A 14 4.15 -21.67 -7.58
CA ARG A 14 5.25 -22.28 -8.37
C ARG A 14 6.52 -22.60 -7.57
N TYR A 15 6.81 -21.80 -6.53
CA TYR A 15 8.05 -21.90 -5.75
C TYR A 15 7.87 -22.62 -4.42
N TRP A 16 6.65 -23.05 -4.11
CA TRP A 16 6.37 -23.89 -2.96
C TRP A 16 6.86 -25.32 -3.20
N ARG A 17 7.21 -26.00 -2.12
CA ARG A 17 7.65 -27.41 -2.14
C ARG A 17 6.56 -28.24 -1.50
N ASP A 18 6.05 -29.23 -2.23
CA ASP A 18 4.99 -30.14 -1.76
C ASP A 18 3.72 -29.41 -1.27
N GLY A 19 3.40 -28.24 -1.84
CA GLY A 19 2.25 -27.44 -1.43
C GLY A 19 2.49 -26.61 -0.17
N CYS A 20 3.72 -26.50 0.32
CA CYS A 20 4.08 -25.68 1.47
C CYS A 20 5.11 -24.60 1.10
N PHE A 21 5.04 -23.47 1.81
CA PHE A 21 6.09 -22.46 1.79
C PHE A 21 7.42 -23.04 2.34
N LEU A 22 8.55 -22.41 2.02
CA LEU A 22 9.85 -22.87 2.51
C LEU A 22 10.02 -22.55 4.00
N PRO A 23 10.69 -23.40 4.80
CA PRO A 23 10.90 -23.11 6.22
C PRO A 23 11.56 -21.74 6.44
N GLY A 24 10.99 -20.90 7.30
CA GLY A 24 11.46 -19.53 7.53
C GLY A 24 10.85 -18.47 6.60
N GLU A 25 9.96 -18.87 5.68
CA GLU A 25 9.25 -17.96 4.76
C GLU A 25 7.76 -17.78 5.14
N GLU A 26 7.39 -18.03 6.40
CA GLU A 26 6.01 -17.95 6.89
C GLU A 26 5.39 -16.56 6.66
N ASP A 27 6.17 -15.52 6.93
CA ASP A 27 5.76 -14.12 6.84
C ASP A 27 6.20 -13.44 5.54
N HIS A 28 6.71 -14.21 4.57
CA HIS A 28 7.12 -13.66 3.27
C HIS A 28 5.93 -13.55 2.31
N PRO A 29 5.96 -12.60 1.36
CA PRO A 29 4.89 -12.51 0.38
C PRO A 29 4.85 -13.76 -0.50
N VAL A 30 3.65 -14.30 -0.71
CA VAL A 30 3.46 -15.42 -1.65
C VAL A 30 3.74 -14.94 -3.08
N ILE A 31 4.68 -15.62 -3.74
CA ILE A 31 5.09 -15.40 -5.13
C ILE A 31 4.80 -16.64 -5.99
N GLY A 32 4.94 -16.51 -7.31
CA GLY A 32 4.75 -17.64 -8.21
C GLY A 32 3.29 -18.04 -8.38
N VAL A 33 2.38 -17.08 -8.21
CA VAL A 33 0.95 -17.23 -8.45
C VAL A 33 0.54 -16.44 -9.69
N SER A 34 -0.37 -17.02 -10.48
CA SER A 34 -1.00 -16.32 -11.60
C SER A 34 -2.07 -15.36 -11.11
N TRP A 35 -2.52 -14.46 -11.98
CA TRP A 35 -3.60 -13.54 -11.65
C TRP A 35 -4.90 -14.27 -11.27
N TYR A 36 -5.20 -15.39 -11.95
CA TYR A 36 -6.40 -16.18 -11.68
C TYR A 36 -6.34 -16.85 -10.30
N GLU A 37 -5.16 -17.33 -9.88
CA GLU A 37 -4.98 -17.92 -8.55
C GLU A 37 -5.12 -16.85 -7.46
N ALA A 38 -4.48 -15.69 -7.64
CA ALA A 38 -4.60 -14.57 -6.71
C ALA A 38 -6.06 -14.09 -6.57
N SER A 39 -6.77 -13.97 -7.69
CA SER A 39 -8.18 -13.60 -7.74
C SER A 39 -9.09 -14.67 -7.10
N ALA A 40 -8.84 -15.96 -7.37
CA ALA A 40 -9.56 -17.06 -6.76
C ALA A 40 -9.36 -17.12 -5.24
N TYR A 41 -8.13 -16.93 -4.77
CA TYR A 41 -7.82 -16.88 -3.34
C TYR A 41 -8.53 -15.70 -2.67
N ALA A 42 -8.44 -14.50 -3.25
CA ALA A 42 -9.11 -13.33 -2.72
C ALA A 42 -10.62 -13.57 -2.58
N ARG A 43 -11.26 -14.15 -3.61
CA ARG A 43 -12.70 -14.49 -3.57
C ARG A 43 -13.02 -15.56 -2.53
N TRP A 44 -12.17 -16.57 -2.40
CA TRP A 44 -12.34 -17.66 -1.45
C TRP A 44 -12.35 -17.15 0.01
N ILE A 45 -11.51 -16.15 0.33
CA ILE A 45 -11.51 -15.49 1.64
C ILE A 45 -12.55 -14.35 1.78
N GLY A 46 -13.49 -14.22 0.83
CA GLY A 46 -14.52 -13.17 0.85
C GLY A 46 -13.98 -11.76 0.58
N LYS A 47 -12.84 -11.64 -0.11
CA LYS A 47 -12.21 -10.38 -0.51
C LYS A 47 -12.13 -10.29 -2.04
N ARG A 48 -11.37 -9.32 -2.55
CA ARG A 48 -11.03 -9.18 -3.98
C ARG A 48 -9.61 -8.64 -4.15
N LEU A 49 -9.11 -8.62 -5.38
CA LEU A 49 -7.91 -7.84 -5.69
C LEU A 49 -8.25 -6.33 -5.65
N PRO A 50 -7.29 -5.47 -5.25
CA PRO A 50 -7.46 -4.02 -5.34
C PRO A 50 -7.57 -3.59 -6.80
N SER A 51 -8.28 -2.49 -7.04
CA SER A 51 -8.14 -1.76 -8.30
C SER A 51 -6.84 -0.97 -8.31
N ASP A 52 -6.36 -0.65 -9.51
CA ASP A 52 -5.23 0.26 -9.70
C ASP A 52 -5.41 1.58 -8.95
N ALA A 53 -6.61 2.17 -8.99
CA ALA A 53 -6.91 3.41 -8.31
C ALA A 53 -6.86 3.27 -6.77
N GLU A 54 -7.36 2.17 -6.23
CA GLU A 54 -7.28 1.89 -4.79
C GLU A 54 -5.84 1.67 -4.34
N TRP A 55 -5.07 0.93 -5.14
CA TRP A 55 -3.67 0.67 -4.90
C TRP A 55 -2.86 1.98 -4.89
N VAL A 56 -3.04 2.83 -5.91
CA VAL A 56 -2.40 4.15 -5.97
C VAL A 56 -2.82 5.00 -4.78
N LYS A 57 -4.11 5.02 -4.43
CA LYS A 57 -4.61 5.80 -3.29
C LYS A 57 -4.03 5.34 -1.96
N ALA A 58 -3.77 4.04 -1.80
CA ALA A 58 -3.17 3.46 -0.61
C ALA A 58 -1.72 3.96 -0.37
N GLY A 59 -0.96 4.23 -1.45
CA GLY A 59 0.42 4.73 -1.36
C GLY A 59 0.57 6.24 -1.52
N SER A 60 -0.17 6.84 -2.46
CA SER A 60 -0.07 8.26 -2.83
C SER A 60 -1.14 9.13 -2.17
N TRP A 61 -1.47 8.86 -0.90
CA TRP A 61 -2.52 9.62 -0.22
C TRP A 61 -2.27 11.13 -0.37
N PRO A 62 -3.26 11.92 -0.84
CA PRO A 62 -3.04 13.33 -1.13
C PRO A 62 -2.71 14.10 0.15
N VAL A 63 -1.60 14.82 0.15
CA VAL A 63 -1.23 15.72 1.25
C VAL A 63 -1.63 17.14 0.88
N ALA A 64 -2.23 17.87 1.82
CA ALA A 64 -2.55 19.27 1.65
C ALA A 64 -1.24 20.10 1.68
N MET A 65 -0.91 20.70 0.55
CA MET A 65 0.18 21.69 0.46
C MET A 65 -0.33 23.10 0.81
N SER A 66 -1.63 23.31 0.66
CA SER A 66 -2.36 24.52 1.04
C SER A 66 -3.84 24.15 1.26
N ALA A 67 -4.66 25.08 1.75
CA ALA A 67 -6.12 24.92 1.87
C ALA A 67 -6.78 24.53 0.54
N THR A 68 -6.17 24.87 -0.59
CA THR A 68 -6.71 24.65 -1.95
C THR A 68 -5.94 23.64 -2.80
N THR A 69 -4.74 23.22 -2.38
CA THR A 69 -3.86 22.37 -3.20
C THR A 69 -3.55 21.08 -2.48
N ARG A 70 -3.90 19.96 -3.10
CA ARG A 70 -3.47 18.62 -2.68
C ARG A 70 -2.53 18.04 -3.71
N MET A 71 -1.40 17.49 -3.26
CA MET A 71 -0.43 16.83 -4.12
C MET A 71 -0.35 15.35 -3.74
N GLN A 72 -0.33 14.49 -4.76
CA GLN A 72 -0.09 13.06 -4.59
C GLN A 72 1.39 12.83 -4.38
N ARG A 73 1.74 12.01 -3.38
CA ARG A 73 3.14 11.62 -3.15
C ARG A 73 3.63 10.67 -4.23
N LYS A 74 4.89 10.81 -4.65
CA LYS A 74 5.54 9.87 -5.58
C LYS A 74 5.75 8.46 -4.96
N TYR A 75 6.09 8.42 -3.68
CA TYR A 75 6.27 7.21 -2.86
C TYR A 75 5.44 7.31 -1.56
N PRO A 76 5.17 6.21 -0.84
CA PRO A 76 4.42 6.24 0.41
C PRO A 76 4.97 7.21 1.45
N TRP A 77 6.30 7.31 1.52
CA TRP A 77 7.05 8.15 2.47
C TRP A 77 7.33 9.57 1.98
N GLY A 78 7.05 9.92 0.71
CA GLY A 78 7.31 11.26 0.18
C GLY A 78 7.66 11.28 -1.30
N ASP A 79 8.32 12.35 -1.75
CA ASP A 79 8.63 12.57 -3.17
C ASP A 79 10.06 12.20 -3.57
N THR A 80 10.97 12.11 -2.60
CA THR A 80 12.36 11.70 -2.81
C THR A 80 12.52 10.21 -2.54
N MET A 81 13.28 9.54 -3.41
CA MET A 81 13.54 8.12 -3.26
C MET A 81 14.36 7.87 -1.98
N ASN A 82 13.92 6.91 -1.18
CA ASN A 82 14.66 6.44 -0.01
C ASN A 82 14.91 4.92 -0.15
N ARG A 83 16.17 4.51 -0.35
CA ARG A 83 16.52 3.09 -0.51
C ARG A 83 16.39 2.27 0.77
N THR A 84 16.35 2.91 1.94
CA THR A 84 16.15 2.21 3.22
C THR A 84 14.67 2.08 3.58
N ALA A 85 13.76 2.53 2.71
CA ALA A 85 12.31 2.50 2.92
C ALA A 85 11.60 1.43 2.05
N ALA A 86 12.32 0.72 1.18
CA ALA A 86 11.75 -0.32 0.34
C ALA A 86 12.78 -1.37 -0.06
N ASN A 87 12.34 -2.63 -0.18
CA ASN A 87 13.15 -3.70 -0.74
C ASN A 87 13.20 -3.59 -2.27
N LEU A 88 14.26 -3.01 -2.80
CA LEU A 88 14.52 -2.84 -4.23
C LEU A 88 15.95 -3.27 -4.56
N TRP A 89 16.30 -3.24 -5.85
CA TRP A 89 17.65 -3.57 -6.26
C TRP A 89 18.67 -2.66 -5.57
N GLY A 90 19.65 -3.26 -4.89
CA GLY A 90 20.68 -2.55 -4.13
C GLY A 90 20.20 -1.94 -2.81
N SER A 91 19.05 -2.37 -2.26
CA SER A 91 18.60 -1.99 -0.91
C SER A 91 19.26 -2.81 0.22
N GLY A 92 19.90 -3.93 -0.11
CA GLY A 92 20.60 -4.82 0.83
C GLY A 92 20.20 -6.28 0.66
N PRO A 93 18.90 -6.63 0.83
CA PRO A 93 18.41 -7.99 0.60
C PRO A 93 18.57 -8.43 -0.87
N GLU A 94 18.91 -9.70 -1.07
CA GLU A 94 19.04 -10.32 -2.41
C GLU A 94 17.75 -11.04 -2.88
N GLY A 95 16.70 -10.98 -2.07
CA GLY A 95 15.43 -11.66 -2.32
C GLY A 95 14.26 -10.97 -1.63
N ILE A 96 13.13 -11.66 -1.57
CA ILE A 96 11.97 -11.19 -0.81
C ILE A 96 12.27 -11.22 0.70
N VAL A 97 11.63 -10.32 1.43
CA VAL A 97 11.72 -10.19 2.89
C VAL A 97 10.33 -10.35 3.52
N PRO A 98 10.22 -10.54 4.85
CA PRO A 98 8.95 -10.50 5.57
C PRO A 98 8.10 -9.26 5.25
N VAL A 99 6.78 -9.41 5.27
CA VAL A 99 5.83 -8.36 4.85
C VAL A 99 5.76 -7.15 5.78
N ASP A 100 6.29 -7.26 7.00
CA ASP A 100 6.34 -6.24 8.05
C ASP A 100 7.69 -5.51 8.14
N GLU A 101 8.65 -5.84 7.27
CA GLU A 101 9.93 -5.13 7.15
C GLU A 101 9.76 -3.74 6.49
N PHE A 102 10.75 -2.87 6.69
CA PHE A 102 10.83 -1.49 6.17
C PHE A 102 9.80 -0.52 6.79
N ASP A 103 9.90 -0.24 8.09
CA ASP A 103 9.06 0.73 8.82
C ASP A 103 9.01 2.12 8.19
N LEU A 104 10.13 2.58 7.62
CA LEU A 104 10.22 3.88 6.94
C LEU A 104 9.41 3.91 5.62
N GLY A 105 9.03 2.74 5.11
CA GLY A 105 8.27 2.52 3.90
C GLY A 105 6.76 2.59 4.06
N VAL A 106 6.28 2.63 5.31
CA VAL A 106 4.86 2.53 5.65
C VAL A 106 4.09 3.74 5.13
N SER A 107 2.97 3.48 4.44
CA SER A 107 2.10 4.55 3.95
C SER A 107 1.37 5.25 5.10
N VAL A 108 0.79 6.43 4.84
CA VAL A 108 -0.04 7.16 5.83
C VAL A 108 -1.20 6.30 6.34
N GLY A 109 -1.68 5.34 5.53
CA GLY A 109 -2.72 4.38 5.92
C GLY A 109 -2.22 3.18 6.72
N GLY A 110 -0.95 3.15 7.14
CA GLY A 110 -0.35 2.02 7.85
C GLY A 110 -0.04 0.82 6.97
N ILE A 111 0.12 1.04 5.65
CA ILE A 111 0.29 -0.05 4.69
C ILE A 111 1.76 -0.25 4.38
N TYR A 112 2.27 -1.45 4.68
CA TYR A 112 3.65 -1.86 4.43
C TYR A 112 3.88 -2.22 2.96
N GLN A 113 5.12 -1.98 2.52
CA GLN A 113 5.72 -2.51 1.30
C GLN A 113 4.84 -2.35 0.05
N LEU A 114 4.21 -1.19 -0.11
CA LEU A 114 3.58 -0.83 -1.40
C LEU A 114 4.65 -0.61 -2.48
N ILE A 115 5.86 -0.22 -2.11
CA ILE A 115 6.97 -0.07 -3.04
C ILE A 115 8.01 -1.16 -2.73
N GLY A 116 8.38 -1.93 -3.75
CA GLY A 116 9.36 -3.00 -3.64
C GLY A 116 8.81 -4.29 -3.03
N ASN A 117 9.74 -5.16 -2.63
CA ASN A 117 9.55 -6.55 -2.25
C ASN A 117 8.98 -7.40 -3.41
N VAL A 118 7.70 -7.24 -3.75
CA VAL A 118 7.06 -7.93 -4.88
C VAL A 118 6.15 -7.00 -5.66
N TRP A 119 6.07 -7.23 -6.96
CA TRP A 119 5.01 -6.67 -7.79
C TRP A 119 3.67 -7.25 -7.34
N GLU A 120 2.61 -6.46 -7.45
CA GLU A 120 1.30 -6.90 -7.00
C GLU A 120 0.26 -6.87 -8.09
N TRP A 121 -0.43 -8.00 -8.27
CA TRP A 121 -1.59 -8.09 -9.14
C TRP A 121 -2.74 -7.18 -8.68
N THR A 122 -3.30 -6.40 -9.61
CA THR A 122 -4.56 -5.66 -9.43
C THR A 122 -5.67 -6.26 -10.29
N CYS A 123 -6.94 -5.87 -10.08
CA CYS A 123 -8.04 -6.34 -10.93
C CYS A 123 -8.01 -5.79 -12.37
N GLY A 124 -7.37 -4.65 -12.58
CA GLY A 124 -7.39 -3.90 -13.83
C GLY A 124 -6.60 -4.56 -14.97
N ASN A 125 -6.96 -4.21 -16.20
CA ASN A 125 -6.15 -4.52 -17.37
C ASN A 125 -5.03 -3.48 -17.51
N PHE A 126 -3.86 -3.93 -17.96
CA PHE A 126 -2.77 -3.02 -18.31
C PHE A 126 -3.08 -2.32 -19.62
N ARG A 127 -3.09 -0.98 -19.60
CA ARG A 127 -3.35 -0.10 -20.76
C ARG A 127 -4.72 -0.31 -21.41
N GLU A 128 -5.78 -0.30 -20.62
CA GLU A 128 -7.08 0.17 -21.11
C GLU A 128 -7.04 1.72 -21.11
N LEU A 129 -6.33 2.29 -22.08
CA LEU A 129 -6.37 3.71 -22.37
C LEU A 129 -7.47 3.91 -23.41
N SER A 130 -8.69 4.21 -22.96
CA SER A 130 -9.69 4.75 -23.87
C SER A 130 -9.14 6.05 -24.46
N LEU A 131 -9.14 6.14 -25.80
CA LEU A 131 -8.74 7.33 -26.55
C LEU A 131 -9.55 8.60 -26.22
N ALA A 132 -10.62 8.49 -25.42
CA ALA A 132 -11.35 9.62 -24.87
C ALA A 132 -10.64 10.32 -23.70
N GLY A 133 -9.48 9.83 -23.23
CA GLY A 133 -8.82 10.36 -22.04
C GLY A 133 -9.52 9.98 -20.73
N GLU A 134 -10.54 9.12 -20.80
CA GLU A 134 -11.21 8.54 -19.65
C GLU A 134 -10.48 7.26 -19.24
N ILE A 135 -9.98 7.21 -18.01
CA ILE A 135 -9.51 5.98 -17.38
C ILE A 135 -10.76 5.13 -17.10
N VAL A 136 -11.13 4.26 -18.03
CA VAL A 136 -12.15 3.24 -17.78
C VAL A 136 -11.48 2.13 -17.00
N SER A 137 -11.43 2.27 -15.67
CA SER A 137 -11.02 1.19 -14.78
C SER A 137 -12.12 0.14 -14.77
N SER A 138 -12.14 -0.75 -15.77
CA SER A 138 -13.07 -1.88 -15.85
C SER A 138 -12.69 -2.98 -14.85
N CYS A 139 -12.67 -2.65 -13.55
CA CYS A 139 -12.65 -3.66 -12.48
C CYS A 139 -14.06 -4.23 -12.30
N SER A 140 -14.61 -4.88 -13.33
CA SER A 140 -15.78 -5.74 -13.15
C SER A 140 -15.32 -7.12 -12.69
N PRO A 141 -15.74 -7.59 -11.50
CA PRO A 141 -15.47 -8.95 -11.04
C PRO A 141 -16.29 -10.02 -11.80
N TYR A 142 -17.19 -9.61 -12.70
CA TYR A 142 -17.99 -10.49 -13.55
C TYR A 142 -17.58 -10.29 -15.02
N PRO A 143 -17.20 -11.36 -15.75
CA PRO A 143 -17.24 -11.33 -17.20
C PRO A 143 -18.71 -11.19 -17.58
N THR A 144 -19.16 -9.99 -17.93
CA THR A 144 -20.44 -9.84 -18.59
C THR A 144 -20.31 -10.53 -19.95
N ASP A 145 -20.99 -11.65 -20.10
CA ASP A 145 -21.30 -12.23 -21.40
C ASP A 145 -21.89 -11.13 -22.29
N LEU A 146 -21.34 -11.05 -23.51
CA LEU A 146 -21.70 -10.24 -24.68
C LEU A 146 -20.60 -9.25 -25.10
N ASP A 147 -20.01 -9.61 -26.24
CA ASP A 147 -19.15 -8.87 -27.17
C ASP A 147 -19.71 -7.52 -27.64
N THR A 148 -20.11 -6.65 -26.72
CA THR A 148 -20.49 -5.26 -27.04
C THR A 148 -19.55 -4.29 -26.31
N HIS A 149 -18.24 -4.46 -26.51
CA HIS A 149 -17.38 -3.28 -26.57
C HIS A 149 -17.41 -2.81 -28.01
N GLU A 150 -18.17 -1.76 -28.27
CA GLU A 150 -18.10 -1.02 -29.53
C GLU A 150 -16.65 -0.58 -29.70
N TYR A 151 -15.97 -1.17 -30.68
CA TYR A 151 -14.54 -0.97 -30.93
C TYR A 151 -14.29 0.52 -31.24
N VAL A 152 -13.79 1.26 -30.26
CA VAL A 152 -13.33 2.62 -30.50
C VAL A 152 -11.97 2.52 -31.20
N ALA A 153 -11.88 3.15 -32.37
CA ALA A 153 -10.70 3.08 -33.22
C ALA A 153 -9.44 3.58 -32.48
N GLY A 154 -8.61 2.64 -32.02
CA GLY A 154 -7.23 2.86 -31.56
C GLY A 154 -6.87 2.26 -30.19
N ASP A 155 -7.67 1.32 -29.69
CA ASP A 155 -7.22 0.37 -28.67
C ASP A 155 -6.09 -0.52 -29.23
N LEU A 156 -4.98 -0.63 -28.50
CA LEU A 156 -3.94 -1.61 -28.81
C LEU A 156 -4.45 -3.00 -28.40
N ILE A 157 -5.11 -3.68 -29.33
CA ILE A 157 -5.64 -5.03 -29.08
C ILE A 157 -4.47 -6.02 -29.05
N LEU A 158 -3.98 -6.32 -27.85
CA LEU A 158 -3.08 -7.45 -27.65
C LEU A 158 -3.89 -8.74 -27.75
N PRO A 159 -3.34 -9.82 -28.34
CA PRO A 159 -4.03 -11.12 -28.46
C PRO A 159 -4.34 -11.76 -27.10
N THR A 160 -3.73 -11.27 -26.02
CA THR A 160 -4.13 -11.60 -24.64
C THR A 160 -4.04 -10.32 -23.82
N PRO A 161 -5.14 -9.85 -23.19
CA PRO A 161 -5.10 -8.67 -22.36
C PRO A 161 -4.18 -8.93 -21.17
N MET A 162 -3.18 -8.05 -21.01
CA MET A 162 -2.26 -8.10 -19.87
C MET A 162 -2.99 -7.61 -18.62
N LYS A 163 -2.69 -8.20 -17.46
CA LYS A 163 -3.20 -7.72 -16.18
C LYS A 163 -2.21 -6.75 -15.56
N SER A 164 -2.75 -5.75 -14.88
CA SER A 164 -1.96 -4.70 -14.28
C SER A 164 -1.22 -5.19 -13.03
N ILE A 165 0.02 -4.74 -12.89
CA ILE A 165 0.87 -4.95 -11.72
C ILE A 165 1.46 -3.62 -11.24
N ARG A 166 1.63 -3.50 -9.92
CA ARG A 166 2.06 -2.26 -9.24
C ARG A 166 3.17 -2.51 -8.23
N GLY A 167 3.87 -1.43 -7.85
CA GLY A 167 4.77 -1.37 -6.69
C GLY A 167 6.26 -1.54 -6.96
N GLY A 168 6.64 -2.29 -7.99
CA GLY A 168 8.02 -2.75 -8.11
C GLY A 168 8.28 -3.97 -7.23
N ALA A 169 9.45 -4.58 -7.38
CA ALA A 169 9.89 -5.73 -6.60
C ALA A 169 11.37 -5.61 -6.21
N PHE A 170 11.87 -6.54 -5.42
CA PHE A 170 13.27 -6.59 -4.96
C PHE A 170 14.31 -6.52 -6.10
N ASP A 171 13.95 -6.95 -7.32
CA ASP A 171 14.80 -6.91 -8.51
C ASP A 171 14.58 -5.66 -9.40
N THR A 172 13.80 -4.69 -8.93
CA THR A 172 13.52 -3.46 -9.68
C THR A 172 14.68 -2.48 -9.57
N TYR A 173 15.37 -2.27 -10.69
CA TYR A 173 16.58 -1.45 -10.79
C TYR A 173 16.30 0.07 -10.84
N PHE A 174 15.30 0.48 -11.62
CA PHE A 174 15.02 1.90 -11.85
C PHE A 174 14.00 2.43 -10.87
N ASP A 175 14.38 3.47 -10.11
CA ASP A 175 13.51 4.13 -9.12
C ASP A 175 12.19 4.63 -9.75
N ASN A 176 12.22 5.06 -11.02
CA ASN A 176 11.03 5.50 -11.74
C ASN A 176 10.02 4.36 -12.02
N HIS A 177 10.46 3.11 -11.98
CA HIS A 177 9.58 1.93 -12.08
C HIS A 177 9.04 1.49 -10.71
N ALA A 178 9.59 2.02 -9.62
CA ALA A 178 9.21 1.72 -8.25
C ALA A 178 8.49 2.92 -7.61
N THR A 179 7.53 3.52 -8.32
CA THR A 179 6.73 4.65 -7.82
C THR A 179 5.28 4.24 -7.67
N CYS A 180 4.52 4.97 -6.84
CA CYS A 180 3.11 4.66 -6.64
C CYS A 180 2.29 4.78 -7.94
N GLN A 181 2.68 5.70 -8.83
CA GLN A 181 1.97 5.94 -10.09
C GLN A 181 2.38 4.98 -11.21
N PHE A 182 3.56 4.37 -11.11
CA PHE A 182 4.04 3.47 -12.15
C PHE A 182 3.12 2.26 -12.26
N GLN A 183 2.80 1.91 -13.51
CA GLN A 183 1.99 0.77 -13.85
C GLN A 183 2.77 -0.05 -14.86
N SER A 184 2.85 -1.36 -14.61
CA SER A 184 3.29 -2.32 -15.60
C SER A 184 2.18 -3.34 -15.86
N GLY A 185 2.41 -4.23 -16.81
CA GLY A 185 1.50 -5.33 -17.08
C GLY A 185 2.27 -6.61 -17.25
N GLU A 186 1.60 -7.72 -16.94
CA GLU A 186 2.11 -9.06 -17.19
C GLU A 186 0.97 -9.96 -17.68
N ASN A 187 1.32 -11.01 -18.41
CA ASN A 187 0.35 -11.99 -18.87
C ASN A 187 -0.30 -12.70 -17.66
N PRO A 188 -1.64 -12.78 -17.60
CA PRO A 188 -2.36 -13.26 -16.41
C PRO A 188 -2.05 -14.70 -16.02
N LEU A 189 -1.51 -15.53 -16.93
CA LEU A 189 -1.13 -16.91 -16.65
C LEU A 189 0.31 -17.04 -16.12
N ARG A 190 1.09 -15.96 -16.09
CA ARG A 190 2.50 -16.02 -15.66
C ARG A 190 2.60 -16.13 -14.14
N ARG A 191 3.39 -17.10 -13.70
CA ARG A 191 3.82 -17.31 -12.31
C ARG A 191 5.29 -16.90 -12.18
N ARG A 192 5.53 -15.64 -11.82
CA ARG A 192 6.88 -15.05 -11.67
C ARG A 192 7.37 -15.12 -10.22
N HIS A 193 8.69 -15.09 -10.03
CA HIS A 193 9.33 -15.14 -8.70
C HIS A 193 9.30 -13.80 -7.95
N ASN A 194 8.85 -12.74 -8.60
CA ASN A 194 8.82 -11.38 -8.06
C ASN A 194 7.42 -10.75 -8.17
N ILE A 195 6.38 -11.56 -8.42
CA ILE A 195 4.98 -11.10 -8.45
C ILE A 195 4.17 -11.89 -7.42
N GLY A 196 3.54 -11.15 -6.52
CA GLY A 196 2.55 -11.59 -5.56
C GLY A 196 1.25 -10.78 -5.70
N PHE A 197 0.53 -10.59 -4.60
CA PHE A 197 -0.71 -9.82 -4.57
C PHE A 197 -1.07 -9.40 -3.15
N ARG A 198 -1.98 -8.44 -3.05
CA ARG A 198 -2.71 -8.12 -1.82
C ARG A 198 -4.21 -8.18 -2.05
N CYS A 199 -4.97 -8.26 -0.97
CA CYS A 199 -6.43 -8.25 -1.03
C CYS A 199 -6.99 -6.90 -0.57
N ALA A 200 -8.09 -6.51 -1.19
CA ALA A 200 -8.94 -5.39 -0.81
C ALA A 200 -10.32 -5.91 -0.37
N VAL A 201 -10.97 -5.14 0.49
CA VAL A 201 -12.33 -5.37 0.96
C VAL A 201 -13.11 -4.07 0.82
N ALA A 202 -14.37 -4.13 0.38
CA ALA A 202 -15.18 -2.93 0.35
C ALA A 202 -15.65 -2.56 1.76
N ILE A 203 -15.78 -1.27 2.04
CA ILE A 203 -16.26 -0.81 3.35
C ILE A 203 -17.69 -1.28 3.66
N GLY A 204 -18.52 -1.44 2.62
CA GLY A 204 -19.86 -2.02 2.76
C GLY A 204 -19.84 -3.48 3.19
N ASP A 205 -18.83 -4.24 2.78
CA ASP A 205 -18.68 -5.65 3.16
C ASP A 205 -18.17 -5.80 4.60
N LEU A 206 -17.41 -4.83 5.12
CA LEU A 206 -16.97 -4.80 6.52
C LEU A 206 -18.16 -4.67 7.50
N ALA A 207 -19.23 -3.96 7.12
CA ALA A 207 -20.41 -3.79 7.96
C ALA A 207 -21.21 -5.10 8.14
N LEU A 208 -21.14 -6.02 7.19
CA LEU A 208 -21.81 -7.33 7.25
C LEU A 208 -21.04 -8.37 8.09
N VAL A 209 -19.76 -8.10 8.38
CA VAL A 209 -18.89 -8.97 9.19
C VAL A 209 -18.90 -8.58 10.68
N ARG A 210 -19.63 -7.52 11.07
CA ARG A 210 -19.76 -7.16 12.48
C ARG A 210 -20.49 -8.31 13.20
N PRO A 211 -19.89 -8.97 14.20
CA PRO A 211 -20.57 -10.04 14.92
C PRO A 211 -21.81 -9.46 15.59
N ALA A 212 -22.95 -10.15 15.45
CA ALA A 212 -24.24 -9.77 16.00
C ALA A 212 -24.33 -9.88 17.54
N SER A 213 -23.21 -9.74 18.27
CA SER A 213 -23.11 -10.00 19.71
C SER A 213 -22.27 -8.96 20.44
N ALA A 214 -22.51 -7.69 20.16
CA ALA A 214 -22.14 -6.62 21.09
C ALA A 214 -23.43 -5.86 21.42
N GLU A 215 -24.23 -6.46 22.31
CA GLU A 215 -25.21 -5.66 23.05
C GLU A 215 -24.44 -4.61 23.85
N PRO A 216 -24.90 -3.35 23.90
CA PRO A 216 -24.22 -2.33 24.67
C PRO A 216 -24.33 -2.70 26.15
N GLU A 217 -23.19 -2.88 26.82
CA GLU A 217 -23.14 -2.95 28.27
C GLU A 217 -23.71 -1.63 28.80
N GLU A 218 -24.85 -1.69 29.47
CA GLU A 218 -25.44 -0.55 30.16
C GLU A 218 -24.41 -0.04 31.17
N ALA A 219 -23.84 1.13 30.90
CA ALA A 219 -22.98 1.81 31.85
C ALA A 219 -23.84 2.19 33.06
N GLU A 220 -23.71 1.43 34.15
CA GLU A 220 -24.23 1.79 35.45
C GLU A 220 -23.63 3.16 35.83
N LEU A 221 -24.49 4.18 35.88
CA LEU A 221 -24.18 5.48 36.44
C LEU A 221 -23.81 5.28 37.91
N GLN A 222 -22.53 5.43 38.22
CA GLN A 222 -22.06 5.45 39.60
C GLN A 222 -22.18 6.89 40.10
N ASP A 223 -23.14 7.09 41.02
CA ASP A 223 -23.50 8.36 41.63
C ASP A 223 -22.28 9.14 42.18
N ASP A 224 -22.22 10.42 41.83
CA ASP A 224 -21.27 11.41 42.30
C ASP A 224 -21.24 11.50 43.84
N ALA A 225 -20.05 11.40 44.42
CA ALA A 225 -19.80 11.87 45.78
C ALA A 225 -19.48 13.39 45.77
N PRO A 226 -19.99 14.18 46.73
CA PRO A 226 -19.95 15.64 46.65
C PRO A 226 -18.55 16.21 46.88
N ILE A 227 -18.15 17.10 45.98
CA ILE A 227 -16.96 17.95 46.12
C ILE A 227 -17.24 18.99 47.21
N ASP A 228 -16.51 18.89 48.32
CA ASP A 228 -16.55 19.86 49.43
C ASP A 228 -15.84 21.16 49.01
N VAL A 229 -16.60 22.26 48.99
CA VAL A 229 -16.13 23.60 48.66
C VAL A 229 -15.68 24.29 49.94
N ALA A 230 -14.40 24.15 50.28
CA ALA A 230 -13.76 24.92 51.33
C ALA A 230 -12.95 26.11 50.77
N GLN A 231 -13.31 27.29 51.28
CA GLN A 231 -12.87 28.65 50.99
C GLN A 231 -11.35 28.87 50.84
N GLN A 232 -10.98 29.72 49.87
CA GLN A 232 -9.66 30.37 49.77
C GLN A 232 -9.40 31.34 50.93
N PRO A 233 -8.11 31.59 51.24
CA PRO A 233 -7.66 32.97 51.22
C PRO A 233 -6.31 33.19 50.51
N GLY A 234 -6.27 34.24 49.69
CA GLY A 234 -5.25 35.31 49.71
C GLY A 234 -3.77 35.00 49.50
N ASP A 235 -3.23 35.63 48.45
CA ASP A 235 -1.92 36.29 48.38
C ASP A 235 -0.62 35.47 48.49
N GLU A 236 0.07 35.30 47.36
CA GLU A 236 1.33 35.98 47.02
C GLU A 236 1.99 35.31 45.81
N VAL A 237 2.33 36.11 44.79
CA VAL A 237 3.10 35.67 43.61
C VAL A 237 4.56 36.05 43.82
N PRO A 238 5.52 35.11 43.91
CA PRO A 238 6.92 35.43 43.73
C PRO A 238 7.29 35.31 42.24
N GLN A 239 7.75 36.44 41.68
CA GLN A 239 8.44 36.51 40.39
C GLN A 239 9.64 35.55 40.36
N ALA A 240 9.62 34.58 39.45
CA ALA A 240 10.80 33.80 39.08
C ALA A 240 11.43 34.37 37.80
N ALA A 241 12.70 34.73 37.91
CA ALA A 241 13.51 35.36 36.87
C ALA A 241 13.71 34.45 35.65
N VAL A 242 13.58 35.07 34.46
CA VAL A 242 13.91 34.47 33.16
C VAL A 242 15.42 34.59 32.95
N PRO A 243 16.19 33.49 32.78
CA PRO A 243 17.57 33.60 32.35
C PRO A 243 17.64 33.89 30.85
N GLN A 244 18.31 34.98 30.48
CA GLN A 244 18.65 35.33 29.09
C GLN A 244 19.59 34.27 28.50
N ALA A 245 19.14 33.59 27.44
CA ALA A 245 20.00 32.79 26.60
C ALA A 245 20.66 33.69 25.54
N ALA A 246 22.00 33.70 25.53
CA ALA A 246 22.83 34.46 24.62
C ALA A 246 22.69 33.98 23.17
N VAL A 247 22.58 34.94 22.26
CA VAL A 247 22.61 34.75 20.81
C VAL A 247 24.06 34.49 20.39
N PRO A 248 24.41 33.35 19.76
CA PRO A 248 25.73 33.18 19.16
C PRO A 248 25.85 34.04 17.89
N GLN A 249 26.93 34.82 17.82
CA GLN A 249 27.26 35.64 16.65
C GLN A 249 27.64 34.76 15.45
N ALA A 250 27.17 35.15 14.28
CA ALA A 250 27.54 34.56 13.00
C ALA A 250 28.96 35.01 12.61
N GLU A 251 29.89 34.06 12.48
CA GLU A 251 31.16 34.27 11.80
C GLU A 251 30.94 34.11 10.28
N SER A 252 31.41 35.12 9.53
CA SER A 252 31.44 35.14 8.07
C SER A 252 32.51 34.18 7.54
N PRO A 253 32.26 33.41 6.47
CA PRO A 253 33.31 32.60 5.85
C PRO A 253 34.26 33.46 5.02
N GLU A 254 35.56 33.35 5.31
CA GLU A 254 36.66 33.85 4.48
C GLU A 254 36.67 33.15 3.12
N VAL A 255 36.94 33.95 2.09
CA VAL A 255 37.11 33.52 0.70
C VAL A 255 38.59 33.20 0.50
N GLU A 256 38.94 31.91 0.36
CA GLU A 256 40.26 31.51 -0.15
C GLU A 256 40.22 31.44 -1.68
N GLU A 257 40.94 32.36 -2.32
CA GLU A 257 41.36 32.27 -3.71
C GLU A 257 42.33 31.09 -3.88
N ILE A 258 42.02 30.16 -4.78
CA ILE A 258 42.99 29.18 -5.29
C ILE A 258 43.29 29.54 -6.74
N SER A 259 44.50 30.07 -6.98
CA SER A 259 45.13 30.17 -8.29
C SER A 259 46.16 29.04 -8.44
N ALA A 260 45.93 28.14 -9.40
CA ALA A 260 46.92 27.49 -10.28
C ALA A 260 46.19 26.56 -11.27
#